data_AF-A0AA41VTK5-F1
#
_entry.id   AF-A0AA41VTK5-F1
#
_cell.length_a   1.000
_cell.length_b   1.000
_cell.length_c   1.000
_cell.angle_alpha   90.00
_cell.angle_beta   90.00
_cell.angle_gamma   90.00
#
_symmetry.space_group_name_H-M   'P 1'
#
loop_
_entity.id
_entity.type
_entity.pdbx_description
1 polymer ?
#
loop_
_entity_poly.entity_id
_entity_poly.type
_entity_poly.pdbx_seq_one_letter_code
_entity_poly.pdbx_strand_id
1 'polypeptide(L)' 'ALVRRADQEVIDMLPRSVEIVIGDVGEPSSINAAMEGCNKIIYCATARSAITGDLNRVDYQGVYNVSKAFQ' A
#
# COMPACT_ATOMS: atom_id res chain seq x y z
N ALA A 1 -0.96 5.47 -5.42
CA ALA A 1 -1.49 4.83 -4.21
C ALA A 1 -1.36 3.32 -4.33
N LEU A 2 -0.82 2.66 -3.31
CA LEU A 2 -0.78 1.20 -3.21
C LEU A 2 -2.08 0.70 -2.56
N VAL A 3 -2.85 -0.13 -3.26
CA VAL A 3 -4.12 -0.66 -2.78
C VAL A 3 -4.23 -2.16 -3.03
N ARG A 4 -4.87 -2.90 -2.12
CA ARG A 4 -4.99 -4.36 -2.25
C ARG A 4 -5.93 -4.80 -3.36
N ARG A 5 -6.94 -3.98 -3.65
CA ARG A 5 -7.94 -4.16 -4.70
C ARG A 5 -8.38 -2.78 -5.17
N ALA A 6 -8.75 -2.66 -6.43
CA ALA A 6 -9.30 -1.44 -7.00
C ALA A 6 -10.44 -1.82 -7.94
N ASP A 7 -11.62 -1.23 -7.71
CA ASP A 7 -12.76 -1.38 -8.60
C ASP A 7 -12.59 -0.44 -9.80
N GLN A 8 -12.88 -0.91 -11.01
CA GLN A 8 -12.64 -0.14 -12.23
C GLN A 8 -13.40 1.19 -12.24
N GLU A 9 -14.66 1.19 -11.78
CA GLU A 9 -15.46 2.41 -11.68
C GLU A 9 -14.81 3.47 -10.76
N VAL A 10 -14.15 3.03 -9.67
CA VAL A 10 -13.44 3.95 -8.77
C VAL A 10 -12.19 4.49 -9.44
N ILE A 11 -11.43 3.65 -10.15
CA ILE A 11 -10.24 4.07 -10.90
C ILE A 11 -10.63 5.12 -11.95
N ASP A 12 -11.72 4.91 -12.66
CA ASP A 12 -12.20 5.81 -13.71
C ASP A 12 -12.65 7.17 -13.17
N MET A 13 -12.99 7.25 -11.88
CA MET A 13 -13.34 8.51 -11.18
C MET A 13 -12.12 9.26 -10.63
N LEU A 14 -10.93 8.64 -10.60
CA LEU A 14 -9.73 9.30 -10.06
C LEU A 14 -9.17 10.36 -11.03
N PRO A 15 -8.58 11.44 -10.51
CA PRO A 15 -7.82 12.36 -11.34
C PRO A 15 -6.68 11.64 -12.06
N ARG A 16 -6.37 12.05 -13.30
CA ARG A 16 -5.28 11.46 -14.10
C ARG A 16 -3.90 11.53 -13.46
N SER A 17 -3.71 12.42 -12.48
CA SER A 17 -2.47 12.55 -11.70
C SER A 17 -2.31 11.49 -10.61
N VAL A 18 -3.29 10.60 -10.44
CA VAL A 18 -3.23 9.52 -9.47
C VAL A 18 -2.84 8.23 -10.16
N GLU A 19 -1.66 7.72 -9.83
CA GLU A 19 -1.22 6.39 -10.25
C GLU A 19 -1.64 5.36 -9.19
N ILE A 20 -2.11 4.20 -9.63
CA ILE A 20 -2.55 3.10 -8.76
C ILE A 20 -1.64 1.90 -8.96
N VAL A 21 -1.09 1.39 -7.86
CA VAL A 21 -0.40 0.11 -7.81
C VAL A 21 -1.29 -0.85 -7.05
N ILE A 22 -1.67 -1.96 -7.68
CA ILE A 22 -2.47 -3.01 -7.03
C ILE A 22 -1.51 -4.04 -6.43
N GLY A 23 -1.55 -4.21 -5.10
CA GLY A 23 -0.57 -5.05 -4.41
C GLY A 23 -0.75 -5.07 -2.88
N ASP A 24 0.16 -5.76 -2.18
CA ASP A 24 0.13 -5.92 -0.73
C ASP A 24 1.40 -5.37 -0.07
N VAL A 25 1.26 -4.73 1.08
CA VAL A 25 2.37 -4.15 1.87
C VAL A 25 3.30 -5.21 2.50
N GLY A 26 2.93 -6.49 2.42
CA GLY A 26 3.79 -7.61 2.75
C GLY A 26 4.64 -8.10 1.57
N GLU A 27 4.44 -7.58 0.36
CA GLU A 27 5.13 -8.04 -0.84
C GLU A 27 6.16 -7.01 -1.34
N PRO A 28 7.46 -7.33 -1.39
CA PRO A 28 8.50 -6.37 -1.76
C PRO A 28 8.34 -5.78 -3.17
N SER A 29 7.90 -6.58 -4.15
CA SER A 29 7.65 -6.15 -5.53
C SER A 29 6.59 -5.04 -5.58
N SER A 30 5.48 -5.24 -4.87
CA SER A 30 4.39 -4.28 -4.74
C SER A 30 4.86 -2.94 -4.14
N ILE A 31 5.70 -3.01 -3.10
CA ILE A 31 6.23 -1.81 -2.44
C ILE A 31 7.19 -1.06 -3.36
N ASN A 32 8.13 -1.76 -4.00
CA ASN A 32 9.11 -1.12 -4.87
C ASN A 32 8.44 -0.41 -6.05
N ALA A 33 7.43 -1.03 -6.66
CA ALA A 33 6.64 -0.40 -7.72
C ALA A 33 5.90 0.86 -7.22
N ALA A 34 5.40 0.85 -5.98
CA ALA A 34 4.68 1.99 -5.40
C ALA A 34 5.58 3.13 -4.91
N MET A 35 6.87 2.87 -4.68
CA MET A 35 7.81 3.84 -4.12
C MET A 35 8.54 4.68 -5.19
N GLU A 36 8.56 4.23 -6.44
CA GLU A 36 9.25 4.94 -7.51
C GLU A 36 8.75 6.39 -7.63
N GLY A 37 9.68 7.35 -7.54
CA GLY A 37 9.37 8.78 -7.62
C GLY A 37 8.65 9.40 -6.40
N CYS A 38 8.35 8.62 -5.36
CA CYS A 38 7.69 9.13 -4.15
C CYS A 38 8.66 9.93 -3.27
N ASN A 39 8.18 11.04 -2.71
CA ASN A 39 8.95 11.91 -1.81
C ASN A 39 8.34 12.04 -0.40
N LYS A 40 7.16 11.44 -0.20
CA LYS A 40 6.41 11.37 1.06
C LYS A 40 5.54 10.11 1.05
N ILE A 41 5.22 9.63 2.25
CA ILE A 41 4.37 8.47 2.44
C ILE A 41 3.23 8.84 3.39
N ILE A 42 2.03 8.42 3.02
CA ILE A 42 0.86 8.43 3.90
C ILE A 42 0.39 6.98 4.00
N TYR A 43 0.51 6.39 5.19
CA TYR A 43 0.16 5.00 5.42
C TYR A 43 -1.25 4.89 6.00
N CYS A 44 -2.21 4.46 5.18
CA CYS A 44 -3.62 4.29 5.58
C CYS A 44 -4.08 2.83 5.57
N ALA A 45 -3.17 1.88 5.32
CA ALA A 45 -3.51 0.46 5.31
C ALA A 45 -3.67 -0.08 6.73
N THR A 46 -4.69 -0.90 6.95
CA THR A 46 -4.90 -1.65 8.19
C THR A 46 -5.56 -2.98 7.90
N ALA A 47 -5.25 -4.01 8.67
CA ALA A 47 -5.95 -5.27 8.55
C ALA A 47 -7.32 -5.20 9.26
N ARG A 48 -8.39 -5.58 8.56
CA ARG A 48 -9.71 -5.76 9.18
C ARG A 48 -9.88 -7.22 9.61
N SER A 49 -9.20 -7.59 10.69
CA SER A 49 -9.19 -8.96 11.22
C SER A 49 -9.09 -8.95 12.75
N ALA A 50 -9.66 -9.98 13.40
CA ALA A 50 -9.45 -10.22 14.82
C ALA A 50 -8.21 -11.10 15.09
N ILE A 51 -7.57 -11.62 14.04
CA ILE A 51 -6.39 -12.47 14.13
C ILE A 51 -5.15 -11.57 14.26
N THR A 52 -4.46 -11.67 15.40
CA THR A 52 -3.26 -10.86 15.70
C THR A 52 -2.19 -10.96 14.61
N GLY A 53 -2.04 -12.12 13.97
CA GLY A 53 -1.10 -12.31 12.87
C GLY A 53 -1.38 -11.41 11.66
N ASP A 54 -2.66 -11.24 11.30
CA ASP A 54 -3.06 -10.38 10.19
C ASP A 54 -2.82 -8.90 10.52
N LEU A 55 -3.17 -8.49 11.74
CA LEU A 55 -2.91 -7.15 12.25
C LEU A 55 -1.40 -6.85 12.22
N ASN A 56 -0.58 -7.74 12.76
CA ASN A 56 0.88 -7.56 12.77
C ASN A 56 1.47 -7.48 11.35
N ARG A 57 0.94 -8.26 10.40
CA ARG A 57 1.43 -8.27 9.01
C ARG A 57 1.21 -6.92 8.29
N VAL A 58 0.11 -6.22 8.60
CA VAL A 58 -0.25 -4.97 7.90
C VAL A 58 0.10 -3.75 8.75
N ASP A 59 -0.36 -3.70 10.00
CA ASP A 59 -0.28 -2.50 10.84
C ASP A 59 1.13 -2.25 11.39
N TYR A 60 1.95 -3.31 11.52
CA TYR A 60 3.33 -3.20 11.99
C TYR A 60 4.36 -3.51 10.90
N GLN A 61 4.35 -4.73 10.37
CA GLN A 61 5.31 -5.15 9.34
C GLN A 61 5.14 -4.35 8.04
N GLY A 62 3.91 -4.04 7.65
CA GLY A 62 3.65 -3.21 6.47
C GLY A 62 4.24 -1.79 6.62
N VAL A 63 4.07 -1.15 7.78
CA VAL A 63 4.71 0.15 8.07
C VAL A 63 6.22 0.02 8.01
N TYR A 64 6.80 -1.00 8.65
CA TYR A 64 8.23 -1.26 8.64
C TYR A 64 8.78 -1.42 7.22
N ASN A 65 8.15 -2.26 6.39
CA ASN A 65 8.58 -2.52 5.02
C ASN A 65 8.57 -1.25 4.16
N VAL A 66 7.49 -0.47 4.26
CA VAL A 66 7.28 0.79 3.54
C VAL A 66 8.30 1.84 4.00
N SER A 67 8.52 1.99 5.31
CA SER A 67 9.53 2.91 5.84
C SER A 67 10.95 2.52 5.43
N LYS A 68 11.25 1.21 5.38
CA LYS A 68 12.56 0.72 4.96
C LYS A 68 12.83 0.95 3.47
N ALA A 69 11.82 0.77 2.62
CA ALA A 69 11.94 0.99 1.17
C ALA A 69 12.07 2.49 0.79
N PHE A 70 11.71 3.39 1.70
CA PHE A 70 11.78 4.84 1.48
C PHE A 70 13.13 5.48 1.87
N GLN A 71 13.98 4.72 2.56
CA GLN A 71 15.34 5.14 2.91
C GLN A 71 16.24 5.06 1.68
#